data_AF-A0A3B8J0I9-F1
#
_entry.id   AF-A0A3B8J0I9-F1
#
_cell.length_a   1.000
_cell.length_b   1.000
_cell.length_c   1.000
_cell.angle_alpha   90.00
_cell.angle_beta   90.00
_cell.angle_gamma   90.00
#
_symmetry.space_group_name_H-M   'P 1'
#
loop_
_entity.id
_entity.type
_entity.pdbx_description
1 polymer ?
#
loop_
_entity_poly.entity_id
_entity_poly.type
_entity_poly.pdbx_seq_one_letter_code
_entity_poly.pdbx_strand_id
1 'polypeptide(L)'
;FRWKSTTRWRRKNFDLHAILGFYAGVLAFLMAYTGLVMTLALVRDATYAAMGGDKSAEFVIPENAASGPLVIEDEVAPIDHLLVELEATYPEAEQFEIHFPPTDSQAIYV
;
A
#
# COMPACT_ATOMS: atom_id res chain seq x y z
N PHE A 1 21.30 -19.81 -30.84
CA PHE A 1 20.91 -19.52 -32.25
C PHE A 1 22.15 -19.65 -33.10
N ARG A 2 22.11 -20.44 -34.18
CA ARG A 2 23.26 -20.68 -35.07
C ARG A 2 22.89 -20.25 -36.48
N TRP A 3 23.17 -18.99 -36.81
CA TRP A 3 22.94 -18.48 -38.16
C TRP A 3 24.12 -18.81 -39.07
N LYS A 4 23.82 -19.40 -40.22
CA LYS A 4 24.74 -19.55 -41.35
C LYS A 4 24.60 -18.35 -42.28
N SER A 5 25.58 -18.09 -43.15
CA SER A 5 25.51 -17.03 -44.17
C SER A 5 24.27 -17.16 -45.08
N THR A 6 23.79 -18.38 -45.32
CA THR A 6 22.58 -18.68 -46.11
C THR A 6 21.25 -18.47 -45.37
N THR A 7 21.28 -18.04 -44.10
CA THR A 7 20.06 -17.90 -43.29
C THR A 7 19.23 -16.71 -43.77
N ARG A 8 18.01 -16.98 -44.25
CA ARG A 8 17.05 -15.97 -44.71
C ARG A 8 16.67 -14.99 -43.59
N TRP A 9 16.49 -13.73 -43.95
CA TRP A 9 16.16 -12.64 -43.01
C TRP A 9 14.94 -12.94 -42.13
N ARG A 10 13.87 -13.50 -42.71
CA ARG A 10 12.65 -13.88 -41.98
C ARG A 10 12.92 -14.81 -40.79
N ARG A 11 13.85 -15.77 -40.93
CA ARG A 11 14.24 -16.68 -39.84
C ARG A 11 15.04 -15.95 -38.76
N LYS A 12 15.93 -15.03 -39.14
CA LYS A 12 16.71 -14.23 -38.19
C LYS A 12 15.81 -13.35 -37.33
N ASN A 13 14.81 -12.70 -37.95
CA ASN A 13 13.85 -11.87 -37.23
C ASN A 13 12.99 -12.70 -36.25
N PHE A 14 12.52 -13.87 -36.69
CA PHE A 14 11.75 -14.77 -35.82
C PHE A 14 12.57 -15.23 -34.61
N ASP A 15 13.81 -15.70 -34.84
CA ASP A 15 14.69 -16.12 -33.75
C ASP A 15 14.90 -14.96 -32.76
N LEU A 16 15.25 -13.77 -33.26
CA LEU A 16 15.45 -12.58 -32.43
C LEU A 16 14.19 -12.22 -31.63
N HIS A 17 13.03 -12.20 -32.26
CA HIS A 17 11.75 -11.89 -31.61
C HIS A 17 11.41 -12.91 -30.54
N ALA A 18 11.59 -14.20 -30.80
CA ALA A 18 11.32 -15.24 -29.82
C ALA A 18 12.23 -15.11 -28.60
N ILE A 19 13.52 -14.85 -28.80
CA ILE A 19 14.49 -14.78 -27.70
C ILE A 19 14.31 -13.48 -26.92
N LEU A 20 14.30 -12.33 -27.61
CA LEU A 20 14.07 -11.04 -26.95
C LEU A 20 12.69 -11.00 -26.29
N GLY A 21 11.67 -11.49 -26.98
CA GLY A 21 10.30 -11.56 -26.47
C GLY A 21 10.18 -12.48 -25.25
N PHE A 22 10.92 -13.58 -25.20
CA PHE A 22 10.94 -14.45 -24.02
C PHE A 22 11.50 -13.72 -22.79
N TYR A 23 12.65 -13.05 -22.93
CA TYR A 23 13.26 -12.31 -21.81
C TYR A 23 12.45 -11.04 -21.46
N ALA A 24 12.00 -10.29 -22.46
CA ALA A 24 11.13 -9.13 -22.26
C ALA A 24 9.78 -9.52 -21.66
N GLY A 25 9.27 -10.71 -21.96
CA GLY A 25 8.02 -11.24 -21.43
C GLY A 25 8.05 -11.42 -19.92
N VAL A 26 9.17 -11.87 -19.36
CA VAL A 26 9.34 -11.96 -17.90
C VAL A 26 9.28 -10.57 -17.26
N LEU A 27 10.00 -9.59 -17.82
CA LEU A 27 9.97 -8.23 -17.32
C LEU A 27 8.57 -7.60 -17.45
N ALA A 28 7.92 -7.79 -18.58
CA ALA A 28 6.56 -7.30 -18.83
C ALA A 28 5.54 -7.93 -17.87
N PHE A 29 5.69 -9.23 -17.59
CA PHE A 29 4.86 -9.93 -16.61
C PHE A 29 5.03 -9.35 -15.20
N LEU A 30 6.27 -9.11 -14.76
CA LEU A 30 6.53 -8.48 -13.46
C LEU A 30 5.87 -7.10 -13.39
N MET A 31 6.07 -6.24 -14.41
CA MET A 31 5.46 -4.91 -14.44
C MET A 31 3.93 -4.95 -14.44
N ALA A 32 3.33 -5.84 -15.24
CA ALA A 32 1.89 -6.03 -15.28
C ALA A 32 1.35 -6.50 -13.93
N TYR A 33 2.00 -7.49 -13.32
CA TYR A 33 1.59 -8.02 -12.03
C TYR A 33 1.73 -6.98 -10.91
N THR A 34 2.84 -6.25 -10.84
CA THR A 34 3.00 -5.16 -9.87
C THR A 34 1.95 -4.07 -10.07
N GLY A 35 1.62 -3.72 -11.31
CA GLY A 35 0.56 -2.76 -11.62
C GLY A 35 -0.82 -3.24 -11.16
N LEU A 36 -1.11 -4.53 -11.30
CA LEU A 36 -2.36 -5.13 -10.78
C LEU A 36 -2.41 -5.07 -9.25
N VAL A 37 -1.30 -5.37 -8.57
CA VAL A 37 -1.19 -5.26 -7.10
C VAL A 37 -1.41 -3.83 -6.62
N MET A 38 -0.97 -2.81 -7.37
CA MET A 38 -1.14 -1.40 -6.99
C MET A 38 -2.56 -0.86 -7.22
N THR A 39 -3.27 -1.37 -8.24
CA THR A 39 -4.55 -0.78 -8.69
C THR A 39 -5.78 -1.56 -8.22
N LEU A 40 -5.65 -2.85 -7.94
CA LEU A 40 -6.76 -3.73 -7.58
C LEU A 40 -6.59 -4.26 -6.15
N ALA A 41 -7.44 -3.78 -5.23
CA ALA A 41 -7.44 -4.21 -3.83
C ALA A 41 -7.53 -5.74 -3.70
N LEU A 42 -8.39 -6.41 -4.49
CA LEU A 42 -8.50 -7.86 -4.49
C LEU A 42 -7.17 -8.58 -4.79
N VAL A 43 -6.42 -8.09 -5.79
CA VAL A 43 -5.16 -8.71 -6.21
C VAL A 43 -4.08 -8.46 -5.16
N ARG A 44 -4.05 -7.25 -4.60
CA ARG A 44 -3.21 -6.91 -3.46
C ARG A 44 -3.47 -7.85 -2.30
N ASP A 45 -4.70 -7.91 -1.80
CA ASP A 45 -5.04 -8.66 -0.59
C ASP A 45 -4.78 -10.17 -0.76
N ALA A 46 -5.10 -10.73 -1.95
CA ALA A 46 -4.76 -12.11 -2.28
C ALA A 46 -3.23 -12.36 -2.31
N THR A 47 -2.45 -11.39 -2.83
CA THR A 47 -0.99 -11.48 -2.87
C THR A 47 -0.39 -11.44 -1.47
N TYR A 48 -0.87 -10.53 -0.61
CA TYR A 48 -0.42 -10.41 0.79
C TYR A 48 -0.79 -11.65 1.61
N ALA A 49 -2.01 -12.17 1.44
CA ALA A 49 -2.44 -13.41 2.08
C ALA A 49 -1.59 -14.61 1.64
N ALA A 50 -1.30 -14.75 0.34
CA ALA A 50 -0.46 -15.82 -0.18
C ALA A 50 0.99 -15.74 0.32
N MET A 51 1.49 -14.55 0.64
CA MET A 51 2.82 -14.32 1.21
C MET A 51 2.87 -14.51 2.75
N GLY A 52 1.75 -14.83 3.39
CA GLY A 52 1.67 -15.05 4.84
C GLY A 52 1.60 -13.75 5.66
N GLY A 53 1.16 -12.64 5.06
CA GLY A 53 0.89 -11.40 5.77
C GLY A 53 -0.51 -11.41 6.36
N ASP A 54 -0.63 -11.46 7.69
CA ASP A 54 -1.91 -11.26 8.41
C ASP A 54 -2.33 -9.77 8.47
N LYS A 55 -1.46 -8.85 8.05
CA LYS A 55 -1.67 -7.41 8.16
C LYS A 55 -2.03 -6.81 6.81
N SER A 56 -3.04 -5.95 6.78
CA SER A 56 -3.37 -5.15 5.60
C SER A 56 -2.13 -4.34 5.20
N ALA A 57 -1.81 -4.36 3.91
CA ALA A 57 -0.75 -3.54 3.33
C ALA A 57 -1.02 -2.03 3.48
N GLU A 58 -2.28 -1.69 3.69
CA GLU A 58 -2.77 -0.33 3.77
C GLU A 58 -2.82 0.10 5.23
N PHE A 59 -2.13 1.19 5.52
CA PHE A 59 -2.35 1.96 6.74
C PHE A 59 -3.69 2.67 6.60
N VAL A 60 -4.71 2.14 7.27
CA VAL A 60 -6.05 2.75 7.30
C VAL A 60 -6.12 3.61 8.54
N ILE A 61 -6.32 4.92 8.37
CA ILE A 61 -6.63 5.81 9.49
C ILE A 61 -7.97 5.35 10.05
N PRO A 62 -8.07 5.04 11.36
CA PRO A 62 -9.34 4.63 11.95
C PRO A 62 -10.41 5.69 11.69
N GLU A 63 -11.60 5.25 11.31
CA GLU A 63 -12.75 6.15 11.23
C GLU A 63 -13.04 6.73 12.62
N ASN A 64 -13.45 7.99 12.65
CA ASN A 64 -13.85 8.62 13.90
C ASN A 64 -15.04 7.84 14.50
N ALA A 65 -14.85 7.23 15.67
CA ALA A 65 -15.91 6.47 16.35
C ALA A 65 -17.05 7.36 16.89
N ALA A 66 -16.88 8.69 16.90
CA ALA A 66 -17.91 9.63 17.29
C ALA A 66 -19.05 9.63 16.26
N SER A 67 -20.18 9.02 16.63
CA SER A 67 -21.40 9.00 15.84
C SER A 67 -22.27 10.20 16.20
N GLY A 68 -21.94 11.38 15.68
CA GLY A 68 -22.77 12.59 15.87
C GLY A 68 -22.01 13.90 15.61
N PRO A 69 -22.73 15.03 15.53
CA PRO A 69 -22.08 16.34 15.60
C PRO A 69 -21.24 16.40 16.88
N LEU A 70 -20.02 16.95 16.79
CA LEU A 70 -19.21 17.25 17.96
C LEU A 70 -20.05 18.10 18.92
N VAL A 71 -20.58 17.47 19.98
CA VAL A 71 -21.15 18.21 21.10
C VAL A 71 -19.94 18.69 21.89
N ILE A 72 -19.39 19.83 21.44
CA ILE A 72 -18.40 20.60 22.19
C ILE A 72 -19.19 21.23 23.35
N GLU A 73 -19.47 20.43 24.39
CA GLU A 73 -20.05 20.91 25.64
C GLU A 73 -18.99 21.67 26.48
N ASP A 74 -17.71 21.42 26.23
CA ASP A 74 -16.56 22.07 26.86
C ASP A 74 -15.81 22.97 25.87
N GLU A 75 -15.37 24.16 26.29
CA GLU A 75 -14.49 25.04 25.50
C GLU A 75 -13.12 24.41 25.16
N VAL A 76 -12.85 23.20 25.66
CA VAL A 76 -11.60 22.47 25.54
C VAL A 76 -11.63 21.58 24.31
N ALA A 77 -10.56 21.62 23.51
CA ALA A 77 -10.49 20.82 22.30
C ALA A 77 -10.34 19.33 22.66
N PRO A 78 -11.00 18.40 21.93
CA PRO A 78 -10.89 16.95 22.20
C PRO A 78 -9.46 16.39 22.26
N ILE A 79 -8.52 17.08 21.60
CA ILE A 79 -7.08 16.76 21.63
C ILE A 79 -6.44 16.96 23.02
N ASP A 80 -6.91 17.95 23.78
CA ASP A 80 -6.35 18.26 25.10
C ASP A 80 -6.70 17.17 26.11
N HIS A 81 -7.85 16.50 25.92
CA HIS A 81 -8.22 15.31 26.68
C HIS A 81 -7.37 14.09 26.30
N LEU A 82 -7.02 13.96 25.02
CA LEU A 82 -6.27 12.81 24.51
C LEU A 82 -4.86 12.76 25.11
N LEU A 83 -4.18 13.90 25.27
CA LEU A 83 -2.85 13.94 25.89
C LEU A 83 -2.89 13.47 27.36
N VAL A 84 -3.88 13.93 28.12
CA VAL A 84 -4.05 13.51 29.53
C VAL A 84 -4.33 12.01 29.64
N GLU A 85 -5.14 11.46 28.73
CA GLU A 85 -5.44 10.03 28.70
C GLU A 85 -4.22 9.19 28.29
N LEU A 86 -3.40 9.66 27.35
CA LEU A 86 -2.17 9.00 26.94
C LEU A 86 -1.12 8.95 28.06
N GLU A 87 -0.93 10.06 28.78
CA GLU A 87 -0.01 10.11 29.92
C GLU A 87 -0.46 9.15 31.04
N ALA A 88 -1.76 9.02 31.27
CA ALA A 88 -2.30 8.08 32.25
C ALA A 88 -2.17 6.61 31.80
N THR A 89 -2.35 6.34 30.50
CA THR A 89 -2.33 4.99 29.93
C THR A 89 -0.90 4.47 29.74
N TYR A 90 0.03 5.35 29.38
CA TYR A 90 1.43 5.01 29.07
C TYR A 90 2.40 5.86 29.91
N PRO A 91 2.48 5.64 31.23
CA PRO A 91 3.29 6.46 32.14
C PRO A 91 4.81 6.34 31.91
N GLU A 92 5.25 5.30 31.18
CA GLU A 92 6.67 5.10 30.83
C GLU A 92 7.01 5.57 29.41
N ALA A 93 6.07 6.17 28.67
CA ALA A 93 6.36 6.71 27.36
C ALA A 93 7.27 7.94 27.45
N GLU A 94 8.40 7.92 26.75
CA GLU A 94 9.32 9.07 26.69
C GLU A 94 8.84 10.16 25.73
N GLN A 95 8.01 9.80 24.74
CA GLN A 95 7.45 10.71 23.74
C GLN A 95 6.15 10.15 23.15
N PHE A 96 5.27 11.06 22.70
CA PHE A 96 4.07 10.74 21.94
C PHE A 96 4.16 11.39 20.56
N GLU A 97 3.91 10.63 19.49
CA GLU A 97 3.73 11.16 18.14
C GLU A 97 2.24 11.19 17.83
N ILE A 98 1.70 12.38 17.58
CA ILE A 98 0.26 12.57 17.38
C ILE A 98 0.04 13.15 16.00
N HIS A 99 -0.84 12.52 15.22
CA HIS A 99 -1.18 12.99 13.88
C HIS A 99 -2.56 13.63 13.86
N PHE A 100 -2.62 14.89 13.43
CA PHE A 100 -3.88 15.60 13.25
C PHE A 100 -4.62 15.03 12.03
N PRO A 101 -5.92 14.71 12.18
CA PRO A 101 -6.71 14.22 11.06
C PRO A 101 -6.87 15.34 10.01
N PRO A 102 -6.68 15.05 8.72
CA PRO A 102 -6.88 16.02 7.64
C PRO A 102 -8.35 16.37 7.42
N THR A 103 -9.29 15.58 7.94
CA THR A 103 -10.73 15.77 7.79
C THR A 103 -11.49 15.39 9.06
N ASP A 104 -12.64 16.02 9.31
CA ASP A 104 -13.50 15.82 10.48
C ASP A 104 -13.99 14.35 10.67
N SER A 105 -13.94 13.55 9.60
CA SER A 105 -14.33 12.13 9.60
C SER A 105 -13.25 11.16 10.07
N GLN A 106 -12.00 11.62 10.25
CA GLN A 106 -10.87 10.77 10.61
C GLN A 106 -10.51 10.94 12.09
N ALA A 107 -10.12 9.85 12.75
CA ALA A 107 -9.71 9.89 14.14
C ALA A 107 -8.30 10.48 14.30
N ILE A 108 -8.05 11.11 15.45
CA ILE A 108 -6.68 11.36 15.93
C ILE A 108 -6.10 10.00 16.32
N TYR A 109 -4.92 9.66 15.80
CA TYR A 109 -4.21 8.43 16.13
C TYR A 109 -2.81 8.73 16.63
N VAL A 110 -2.27 7.78 17.40
CA VAL A 110 -1.01 7.79 18.16
C VAL A 110 -0.27 6.50 17.85
#